data_AF-T2KM67-F1
#
_entry.id   AF-T2KM67-F1
#
_cell.length_a   1.000
_cell.length_b   1.000
_cell.length_c   1.000
_cell.angle_alpha   90.00
_cell.angle_beta   90.00
_cell.angle_gamma   90.00
#
_symmetry.space_group_name_H-M   'P 1'
#
loop_
_entity.id
_entity.type
_entity.pdbx_description
1 polymer ?
#
loop_
_entity_poly.entity_id
_entity_poly.type
_entity_poly.pdbx_seq_one_letter_code
_entity_poly.pdbx_strand_id
1 'polypeptide(L)'
;MEILQSKVEIFTGISKVFISYLKAPYNNEEKTLFQGYSKASVFITALIIAFFLNFCFTIVFSIIETMGLVDFEDHASTKLFEDYPPYVIVLLGVLAAPILEELIFRGPLTAFTGKKGFKYVFYFFALAFGLVHITNFEITRNVLILAPILVAPQIIIGLFLGIIRLQYGLIYSILFHAIYNGIIIIPAVLLMTE
;
A
#
# COMPACT_ATOMS: atom_id res chain seq x y z
N MET A 1 -12.35 -2.29 -30.46
CA MET A 1 -11.92 -3.61 -29.97
C MET A 1 -10.39 -3.67 -29.83
N GLU A 2 -9.64 -3.27 -30.86
CA GLU A 2 -8.16 -3.23 -30.85
C GLU A 2 -7.55 -2.33 -29.75
N ILE A 3 -8.09 -1.13 -29.52
CA ILE A 3 -7.63 -0.23 -28.45
C ILE A 3 -7.81 -0.85 -27.05
N LEU A 4 -8.87 -1.64 -26.85
CA LEU A 4 -9.11 -2.30 -25.58
C LEU A 4 -8.12 -3.45 -25.38
N GLN A 5 -7.87 -4.24 -26.42
CA GLN A 5 -6.88 -5.32 -26.40
C GLN A 5 -5.48 -4.78 -26.10
N SER A 6 -5.06 -3.69 -26.75
CA SER A 6 -3.75 -3.10 -26.49
C SER A 6 -3.59 -2.61 -25.05
N LYS A 7 -4.65 -2.02 -24.44
CA LYS A 7 -4.63 -1.64 -23.03
C LYS A 7 -4.52 -2.85 -22.11
N VAL A 8 -5.26 -3.92 -22.37
CA VAL A 8 -5.20 -5.17 -21.59
C VAL A 8 -3.79 -5.77 -21.64
N GLU A 9 -3.16 -5.78 -22.80
CA GLU A 9 -1.78 -6.26 -22.96
C GLU A 9 -0.78 -5.43 -22.15
N ILE A 10 -0.92 -4.10 -22.14
CA ILE A 10 -0.08 -3.20 -21.34
C ILE A 10 -0.22 -3.52 -19.85
N PHE A 11 -1.45 -3.54 -19.33
CA PHE A 11 -1.69 -3.79 -17.90
C PHE A 11 -1.22 -5.20 -17.50
N THR A 12 -1.48 -6.20 -18.33
CA THR A 12 -1.01 -7.58 -18.10
C THR A 12 0.51 -7.68 -18.10
N GLY A 13 1.19 -6.99 -19.03
CA GLY A 13 2.64 -6.94 -19.10
C GLY A 13 3.26 -6.33 -17.84
N ILE A 14 2.72 -5.18 -17.39
CA ILE A 14 3.16 -4.52 -16.16
C ILE A 14 2.92 -5.40 -14.92
N SER A 15 1.77 -6.07 -14.83
CA SER A 15 1.48 -7.01 -13.74
C SER A 15 2.51 -8.14 -13.66
N LYS A 16 2.92 -8.69 -14.81
CA LYS A 16 3.97 -9.73 -14.86
C LYS A 16 5.32 -9.19 -14.38
N VAL A 17 5.67 -7.95 -14.71
CA VAL A 17 6.88 -7.29 -14.22
C VAL A 17 6.85 -7.14 -12.70
N PHE A 18 5.73 -6.66 -12.13
CA PHE A 18 5.55 -6.59 -10.68
C PHE A 18 5.73 -7.96 -10.02
N ILE A 19 5.02 -9.00 -10.49
CA ILE A 19 5.10 -10.35 -9.94
C ILE A 19 6.52 -10.90 -10.02
N SER A 20 7.19 -10.72 -11.16
CA SER A 20 8.58 -11.17 -11.36
C SER A 20 9.52 -10.52 -10.35
N TYR A 21 9.43 -9.20 -10.20
CA TYR A 21 10.26 -8.46 -9.24
C TYR A 21 9.98 -8.87 -7.80
N LEU A 22 8.71 -9.05 -7.42
CA LEU A 22 8.33 -9.45 -6.06
C LEU A 22 8.77 -10.86 -5.68
N LYS A 23 9.03 -11.75 -6.65
CA LYS A 23 9.60 -13.09 -6.38
C LYS A 23 11.09 -13.04 -6.06
N ALA A 24 11.82 -12.09 -6.65
CA ALA A 24 13.26 -11.97 -6.50
C ALA A 24 13.68 -10.50 -6.63
N PRO A 25 13.43 -9.65 -5.61
CA PRO A 25 13.75 -8.25 -5.69
C PRO A 25 15.27 -8.07 -5.75
N TYR A 26 15.72 -7.36 -6.76
CA TYR A 26 17.12 -7.07 -7.00
C TYR A 26 17.32 -5.57 -7.12
N ASN A 27 18.54 -5.12 -6.90
CA ASN A 27 18.89 -3.73 -7.06
C ASN A 27 18.93 -3.37 -8.56
N ASN A 28 17.98 -2.56 -9.02
CA ASN A 28 17.97 -2.02 -10.38
C ASN A 28 18.38 -0.53 -10.35
N GLU A 29 19.68 -0.26 -10.33
CA GLU A 29 20.22 1.10 -10.30
C GLU A 29 19.91 1.89 -11.58
N GLU A 30 19.80 1.19 -12.70
CA GLU A 30 19.48 1.78 -14.02
C GLU A 30 18.02 2.21 -14.12
N LYS A 31 17.16 1.80 -13.18
CA LYS A 31 15.73 2.12 -13.13
C LYS A 31 14.96 1.70 -14.38
N THR A 32 15.37 0.59 -14.97
CA THR A 32 14.88 0.06 -16.25
C THR A 32 13.74 -0.95 -16.09
N LEU A 33 13.25 -1.22 -14.88
CA LEU A 33 12.33 -2.34 -14.61
C LEU A 33 11.06 -2.27 -15.47
N PHE A 34 10.55 -1.07 -15.69
CA PHE A 34 9.37 -0.80 -16.51
C PHE A 34 9.72 -0.09 -17.82
N GLN A 35 10.93 -0.30 -18.33
CA GLN A 35 11.33 0.24 -19.63
C GLN A 35 10.33 -0.19 -20.72
N GLY A 36 9.89 0.77 -21.52
CA GLY A 36 8.83 0.55 -22.52
C GLY A 36 7.40 0.79 -22.02
N TYR A 37 7.19 1.02 -20.72
CA TYR A 37 5.89 1.41 -20.16
C TYR A 37 5.89 2.87 -19.68
N SER A 38 4.74 3.52 -19.81
CA SER A 38 4.56 4.86 -19.23
C SER A 38 4.44 4.79 -17.70
N LYS A 39 4.92 5.82 -16.99
CA LYS A 39 4.77 5.91 -15.51
C LYS A 39 3.31 5.84 -15.08
N ALA A 40 2.42 6.49 -15.84
CA ALA A 40 0.98 6.49 -15.56
C ALA A 40 0.39 5.08 -15.66
N SER A 41 0.77 4.31 -16.69
CA SER A 41 0.35 2.92 -16.82
C SER A 41 0.81 2.09 -15.63
N VAL A 42 2.06 2.26 -15.17
CA VAL A 42 2.59 1.53 -14.00
C VAL A 42 1.83 1.87 -12.72
N PHE A 43 1.54 3.16 -12.50
CA PHE A 43 0.76 3.63 -11.36
C PHE A 43 -0.67 3.07 -11.40
N ILE A 44 -1.34 3.16 -12.54
CA ILE A 44 -2.70 2.66 -12.72
C ILE A 44 -2.74 1.14 -12.50
N THR A 45 -1.79 0.37 -13.06
CA THR A 45 -1.72 -1.08 -12.81
C THR A 45 -1.55 -1.38 -11.32
N ALA A 46 -0.63 -0.69 -10.64
CA ALA A 46 -0.39 -0.89 -9.22
C ALA A 46 -1.64 -0.57 -8.38
N LEU A 47 -2.36 0.51 -8.69
CA LEU A 47 -3.62 0.85 -8.03
C LEU A 47 -4.69 -0.21 -8.29
N ILE A 48 -4.87 -0.67 -9.55
CA ILE A 48 -5.84 -1.71 -9.90
C ILE A 48 -5.57 -2.98 -9.10
N ILE A 49 -4.31 -3.44 -9.07
CA ILE A 49 -3.95 -4.66 -8.31
C ILE A 49 -4.18 -4.44 -6.81
N ALA A 50 -3.74 -3.30 -6.27
CA ALA A 50 -3.90 -2.99 -4.85
C ALA A 50 -5.38 -2.98 -4.42
N PHE A 51 -6.23 -2.27 -5.15
CA PHE A 51 -7.66 -2.20 -4.83
C PHE A 51 -8.37 -3.53 -5.02
N PHE A 52 -8.00 -4.30 -6.04
CA PHE A 52 -8.53 -5.65 -6.21
C PHE A 52 -8.17 -6.54 -5.01
N LEU A 53 -6.91 -6.51 -4.57
CA LEU A 53 -6.47 -7.28 -3.41
C LEU A 53 -7.14 -6.80 -2.12
N ASN A 54 -7.24 -5.49 -1.90
CA ASN A 54 -7.96 -4.94 -0.75
C ASN A 54 -9.41 -5.40 -0.72
N PHE A 55 -10.11 -5.37 -1.85
CA PHE A 55 -11.47 -5.87 -1.94
C PHE A 55 -11.55 -7.35 -1.53
N CYS A 56 -10.60 -8.18 -1.96
CA CYS A 56 -10.50 -9.56 -1.48
C CYS A 56 -10.27 -9.63 0.04
N PHE A 57 -9.41 -8.78 0.60
CA PHE A 57 -9.20 -8.72 2.05
C PHE A 57 -10.42 -8.23 2.83
N THR A 58 -11.23 -7.32 2.28
CA THR A 58 -12.50 -6.90 2.89
C THR A 58 -13.44 -8.08 3.08
N ILE A 59 -13.52 -8.99 2.09
CA ILE A 59 -14.29 -10.23 2.22
C ILE A 59 -13.72 -11.12 3.35
N VAL A 60 -12.40 -11.25 3.43
CA VAL A 60 -11.74 -12.01 4.50
C VAL A 60 -12.01 -11.40 5.88
N PHE A 61 -11.92 -10.07 6.00
CA PHE A 61 -12.18 -9.34 7.25
C PHE A 61 -13.63 -9.50 7.70
N SER A 62 -14.59 -9.40 6.77
CA SER A 62 -16.01 -9.65 7.07
C SER A 62 -16.27 -11.07 7.60
N ILE A 63 -15.56 -12.08 7.09
CA ILE A 63 -15.64 -13.46 7.62
C ILE A 63 -15.06 -13.53 9.04
N ILE A 64 -13.87 -12.94 9.27
CA ILE A 64 -13.22 -12.90 10.59
C ILE A 64 -14.11 -12.23 11.64
N GLU A 65 -14.74 -11.12 11.26
CA GLU A 65 -15.70 -10.36 12.07
C GLU A 65 -16.94 -11.19 12.39
N THR A 66 -17.55 -11.82 11.37
CA THR A 66 -18.73 -12.68 11.54
C THR A 66 -18.45 -13.87 12.46
N MET A 67 -17.20 -14.35 12.49
CA MET A 67 -16.76 -15.40 13.41
C MET A 67 -16.50 -14.91 14.84
N GLY A 68 -16.64 -13.60 15.10
CA GLY A 68 -16.37 -12.97 16.40
C GLY A 68 -14.90 -13.01 16.81
N LEU A 69 -13.98 -13.14 15.84
CA LEU A 69 -12.55 -13.27 16.13
C LEU A 69 -11.88 -11.92 16.35
N VAL A 70 -12.29 -10.90 15.60
CA VAL A 70 -11.77 -9.53 15.68
C VAL A 70 -12.95 -8.59 15.52
N ASP A 71 -13.01 -7.57 16.37
CA ASP A 71 -13.96 -6.48 16.27
C ASP A 71 -13.37 -5.38 15.36
N PHE A 72 -14.11 -5.03 14.31
CA PHE A 72 -13.71 -3.99 13.36
C PHE A 72 -14.51 -2.67 13.54
N GLU A 73 -15.46 -2.60 14.48
CA GLU A 73 -16.19 -1.37 14.78
C GLU A 73 -15.37 -0.42 15.68
N ASP A 74 -14.60 -0.98 16.62
CA ASP A 74 -13.74 -0.25 17.57
C ASP A 74 -12.38 0.19 16.95
N HIS A 75 -12.42 0.72 15.74
CA HIS A 75 -11.22 1.16 15.02
C HIS A 75 -10.69 2.52 15.48
N ALA A 76 -9.35 2.66 15.49
CA ALA A 76 -8.67 3.94 15.73
C ALA A 76 -9.15 5.05 14.77
N SER A 77 -9.63 4.68 13.58
CA SER A 77 -10.24 5.61 12.63
C SER A 77 -11.54 6.22 13.17
N THR A 78 -12.40 5.45 13.84
CA THR A 78 -13.67 5.95 14.39
C THR A 78 -13.43 7.06 15.41
N LYS A 79 -12.45 6.88 16.30
CA LYS A 79 -12.01 7.93 17.24
C LYS A 79 -11.43 9.16 16.54
N LEU A 80 -10.65 8.96 15.47
CA LEU A 80 -10.14 10.07 14.67
C LEU A 80 -11.27 10.87 13.99
N PHE A 81 -12.35 10.21 13.56
CA PHE A 81 -13.53 10.87 12.98
C PHE A 81 -14.34 11.65 14.02
N GLU A 82 -14.37 11.20 15.28
CA GLU A 82 -15.03 11.90 16.39
C GLU A 82 -14.21 13.11 16.89
N ASP A 83 -12.89 12.96 16.98
CA ASP A 83 -12.01 13.94 17.62
C ASP A 83 -11.62 15.12 16.70
N TYR A 84 -11.69 14.96 15.38
CA TYR A 84 -11.17 15.94 14.42
C TYR A 84 -12.16 16.27 13.30
N PRO A 85 -12.15 17.51 12.80
CA PRO A 85 -12.98 17.86 11.67
C PRO A 85 -12.51 17.18 10.37
N PRO A 86 -13.43 16.90 9.42
CA PRO A 86 -13.16 16.24 8.13
C PRO A 86 -11.89 16.67 7.39
N TYR A 87 -11.65 17.98 7.29
CA TYR A 87 -10.50 18.51 6.56
C TYR A 87 -9.16 18.21 7.25
N VAL A 88 -9.14 18.08 8.58
CA VAL A 88 -7.94 17.68 9.33
C VAL A 88 -7.64 16.21 9.06
N ILE A 89 -8.66 15.35 9.00
CA ILE A 89 -8.49 13.92 8.69
C ILE A 89 -7.91 13.75 7.29
N VAL A 90 -8.42 14.49 6.30
CA VAL A 90 -7.85 14.48 4.94
C VAL A 90 -6.40 14.99 4.94
N LEU A 91 -6.11 16.12 5.59
CA LEU A 91 -4.75 16.66 5.68
C LEU A 91 -3.77 15.65 6.31
N LEU A 92 -4.18 15.01 7.41
CA LEU A 92 -3.33 14.05 8.11
C LEU A 92 -3.20 12.74 7.33
N GLY A 93 -4.30 12.11 6.93
CA GLY A 93 -4.29 10.78 6.31
C GLY A 93 -3.84 10.76 4.85
N VAL A 94 -4.07 11.85 4.09
CA VAL A 94 -3.76 11.90 2.65
C VAL A 94 -2.42 12.60 2.38
N LEU A 95 -1.99 13.53 3.23
CA LEU A 95 -0.75 14.28 3.03
C LEU A 95 0.31 13.97 4.09
N ALA A 96 0.04 14.26 5.35
CA ALA A 96 1.06 14.19 6.41
C ALA A 96 1.57 12.76 6.65
N ALA A 97 0.66 11.80 6.81
CA ALA A 97 1.00 10.40 7.05
C ALA A 97 1.79 9.79 5.88
N PRO A 98 1.35 9.88 4.60
CA PRO A 98 2.16 9.44 3.46
C PRO A 98 3.55 10.05 3.40
N ILE A 99 3.70 11.35 3.68
CA ILE A 99 5.03 11.98 3.69
C ILE A 99 5.92 11.34 4.76
N LEU A 100 5.43 11.25 6.01
CA LEU A 100 6.20 10.71 7.13
C LEU A 100 6.53 9.23 6.92
N GLU A 101 5.55 8.43 6.54
CA GLU A 101 5.70 6.99 6.31
C GLU A 101 6.68 6.71 5.17
N GLU A 102 6.59 7.42 4.04
CA GLU A 102 7.54 7.25 2.96
C GLU A 102 8.96 7.69 3.36
N LEU A 103 9.11 8.75 4.14
CA LEU A 103 10.42 9.16 4.67
C LEU A 103 11.04 8.07 5.56
N ILE A 104 10.24 7.45 6.43
CA ILE A 104 10.69 6.41 7.37
C ILE A 104 10.96 5.08 6.67
N PHE A 105 10.04 4.61 5.83
CA PHE A 105 10.08 3.26 5.28
C PHE A 105 10.70 3.17 3.88
N ARG A 106 10.65 4.24 3.08
CA ARG A 106 11.15 4.25 1.69
C ARG A 106 12.40 5.11 1.51
N GLY A 107 12.58 6.13 2.35
CA GLY A 107 13.81 6.92 2.41
C GLY A 107 15.07 6.05 2.53
N PRO A 108 15.15 5.16 3.54
CA PRO A 108 16.36 4.37 3.78
C PRO A 108 16.67 3.31 2.72
N LEU A 109 15.71 2.86 1.90
CA LEU A 109 15.91 1.79 0.93
C LEU A 109 17.11 2.03 0.00
N THR A 110 17.33 3.28 -0.41
CA THR A 110 18.46 3.64 -1.29
C THR A 110 19.81 3.64 -0.59
N ALA A 111 19.88 3.60 0.75
CA ALA A 111 21.14 3.42 1.47
C ALA A 111 21.65 1.97 1.44
N PHE A 112 20.81 1.04 0.96
CA PHE A 112 21.12 -0.39 0.85
C PHE A 112 21.20 -0.88 -0.59
N THR A 113 20.96 -0.01 -1.58
CA THR A 113 21.25 -0.33 -2.99
C THR A 113 22.73 -0.65 -3.15
N GLY A 114 23.04 -1.68 -3.94
CA GLY A 114 24.39 -2.18 -4.16
C GLY A 114 24.90 -3.16 -3.09
N LYS A 115 24.19 -3.32 -1.95
CA LYS A 115 24.64 -4.21 -0.88
C LYS A 115 24.14 -5.64 -1.08
N LYS A 116 25.00 -6.61 -0.74
CA LYS A 116 24.59 -8.02 -0.62
C LYS A 116 23.42 -8.11 0.37
N GLY A 117 22.35 -8.82 -0.02
CA GLY A 117 21.17 -8.99 0.82
C GLY A 117 20.09 -7.91 0.67
N PHE A 118 20.17 -7.02 -0.32
CA PHE A 118 19.13 -6.02 -0.62
C PHE A 118 17.70 -6.58 -0.62
N LYS A 119 17.50 -7.80 -1.14
CA LYS A 119 16.19 -8.48 -1.12
C LYS A 119 15.56 -8.55 0.27
N TYR A 120 16.37 -8.82 1.30
CA TYR A 120 15.89 -8.92 2.68
C TYR A 120 15.52 -7.55 3.24
N VAL A 121 16.31 -6.52 2.88
CA VAL A 121 16.02 -5.13 3.25
C VAL A 121 14.70 -4.67 2.63
N PHE A 122 14.48 -4.97 1.35
CA PHE A 122 13.25 -4.65 0.65
C PHE A 122 12.02 -5.26 1.35
N TYR A 123 12.04 -6.56 1.65
CA TYR A 123 10.93 -7.20 2.38
C TYR A 123 10.82 -6.70 3.82
N PHE A 124 11.94 -6.45 4.50
CA PHE A 124 11.93 -5.94 5.87
C PHE A 124 11.16 -4.62 5.96
N PHE A 125 11.44 -3.66 5.08
CA PHE A 125 10.73 -2.38 5.11
C PHE A 125 9.25 -2.51 4.75
N ALA A 126 8.88 -3.41 3.82
CA ALA A 126 7.47 -3.67 3.51
C ALA A 126 6.74 -4.34 4.69
N LEU A 127 7.39 -5.31 5.37
CA LEU A 127 6.85 -5.95 6.56
C LEU A 127 6.74 -4.99 7.74
N ALA A 128 7.77 -4.19 8.01
CA ALA A 128 7.75 -3.19 9.06
C ALA A 128 6.66 -2.14 8.83
N PHE A 129 6.50 -1.69 7.58
CA PHE A 129 5.41 -0.80 7.17
C PHE A 129 4.04 -1.43 7.46
N GLY A 130 3.82 -2.70 7.13
CA GLY A 130 2.57 -3.37 7.48
C GLY A 130 2.37 -3.51 8.98
N LEU A 131 3.38 -3.99 9.69
CA LEU A 131 3.28 -4.30 11.12
C LEU A 131 2.98 -3.07 11.99
N VAL A 132 3.46 -1.87 11.64
CA VAL A 132 3.08 -0.68 12.40
C VAL A 132 1.57 -0.39 12.36
N HIS A 133 0.86 -0.86 11.33
CA HIS A 133 -0.59 -0.69 11.22
C HIS A 133 -1.39 -1.65 12.11
N ILE A 134 -0.75 -2.58 12.82
CA ILE A 134 -1.45 -3.39 13.83
C ILE A 134 -2.04 -2.51 14.93
N THR A 135 -1.49 -1.30 15.15
CA THR A 135 -1.99 -0.33 16.13
C THR A 135 -3.34 0.28 15.77
N ASN A 136 -3.85 0.02 14.55
CA ASN A 136 -5.20 0.43 14.17
C ASN A 136 -6.28 -0.47 14.78
N PHE A 137 -5.89 -1.62 15.33
CA PHE A 137 -6.75 -2.57 16.01
C PHE A 137 -6.53 -2.51 17.52
N GLU A 138 -7.57 -2.83 18.30
CA GLU A 138 -7.37 -3.14 19.71
C GLU A 138 -6.48 -4.37 19.86
N ILE A 139 -5.40 -4.26 20.63
CA ILE A 139 -4.43 -5.34 20.76
C ILE A 139 -4.98 -6.45 21.67
N THR A 140 -5.62 -7.42 21.04
CA THR A 140 -6.12 -8.65 21.67
C THR A 140 -5.28 -9.86 21.26
N ARG A 141 -5.48 -11.00 21.94
CA ARG A 141 -4.84 -12.26 21.55
C ARG A 141 -5.15 -12.66 20.11
N ASN A 142 -6.40 -12.50 19.69
CA ASN A 142 -6.83 -12.86 18.33
C ASN A 142 -6.17 -11.95 17.29
N VAL A 143 -6.11 -10.64 17.56
CA VAL A 143 -5.41 -9.68 16.68
C VAL A 143 -3.94 -10.03 16.52
N LEU A 144 -3.24 -10.41 17.60
CA LEU A 144 -1.83 -10.82 17.51
C LEU A 144 -1.64 -12.11 16.70
N ILE A 145 -2.53 -13.10 16.86
CA ILE A 145 -2.48 -14.36 16.11
C ILE A 145 -2.78 -14.11 14.62
N LEU A 146 -3.75 -13.24 14.33
CA LEU A 146 -4.21 -12.92 12.98
C LEU A 146 -3.43 -11.77 12.34
N ALA A 147 -2.46 -11.17 13.04
CA ALA A 147 -1.69 -10.03 12.57
C ALA A 147 -1.14 -10.20 11.15
N PRO A 148 -0.59 -11.37 10.74
CA PRO A 148 -0.11 -11.56 9.37
C PRO A 148 -1.19 -11.35 8.29
N ILE A 149 -2.46 -11.61 8.61
CA ILE A 149 -3.60 -11.43 7.71
C ILE A 149 -4.12 -10.00 7.82
N LEU A 150 -4.26 -9.47 9.05
CA LEU A 150 -4.81 -8.15 9.31
C LEU A 150 -3.97 -7.02 8.71
N VAL A 151 -2.63 -7.16 8.74
CA VAL A 151 -1.71 -6.15 8.16
C VAL A 151 -1.30 -6.46 6.71
N ALA A 152 -1.79 -7.56 6.12
CA ALA A 152 -1.42 -7.96 4.77
C ALA A 152 -1.74 -6.88 3.70
N PRO A 153 -2.89 -6.17 3.74
CA PRO A 153 -3.16 -5.07 2.81
C PRO A 153 -2.05 -4.02 2.81
N GLN A 154 -1.58 -3.64 4.00
CA GLN A 154 -0.54 -2.65 4.20
C GLN A 154 0.82 -3.19 3.78
N ILE A 155 1.14 -4.47 4.02
CA ILE A 155 2.35 -5.10 3.48
C ILE A 155 2.34 -5.08 1.94
N ILE A 156 1.20 -5.34 1.30
CA ILE A 156 1.08 -5.37 -0.16
C ILE A 156 1.32 -3.99 -0.76
N ILE A 157 0.67 -2.95 -0.23
CA ILE A 157 0.97 -1.55 -0.60
C ILE A 157 2.42 -1.20 -0.27
N GLY A 158 2.90 -1.68 0.88
CA GLY A 158 4.29 -1.87 1.30
C GLY A 158 5.25 -2.07 0.14
N LEU A 159 5.02 -3.19 -0.54
CA LEU A 159 5.81 -3.70 -1.65
C LEU A 159 5.72 -2.83 -2.91
N PHE A 160 4.52 -2.38 -3.29
CA PHE A 160 4.34 -1.52 -4.48
C PHE A 160 5.04 -0.17 -4.33
N LEU A 161 4.89 0.47 -3.17
CA LEU A 161 5.59 1.71 -2.82
C LEU A 161 7.11 1.51 -2.83
N GLY A 162 7.60 0.38 -2.31
CA GLY A 162 9.02 0.01 -2.41
C GLY A 162 9.51 -0.05 -3.85
N ILE A 163 8.75 -0.66 -4.76
CA ILE A 163 9.10 -0.73 -6.19
C ILE A 163 9.09 0.68 -6.81
N ILE A 164 8.03 1.45 -6.58
CA ILE A 164 7.89 2.82 -7.10
C ILE A 164 9.04 3.71 -6.61
N ARG A 165 9.41 3.61 -5.33
CA ARG A 165 10.55 4.31 -4.74
C ARG A 165 11.86 4.03 -5.46
N LEU A 166 12.11 2.76 -5.81
CA LEU A 166 13.35 2.33 -6.45
C LEU A 166 13.38 2.74 -7.93
N GLN A 167 12.25 2.67 -8.63
CA GLN A 167 12.18 2.97 -10.07
C GLN A 167 12.03 4.46 -10.37
N TYR A 168 11.25 5.20 -9.57
CA TYR A 168 10.88 6.58 -9.91
C TYR A 168 11.33 7.60 -8.87
N GLY A 169 11.59 7.18 -7.62
CA GLY A 169 12.08 8.04 -6.56
C GLY A 169 11.07 8.28 -5.44
N LEU A 170 11.51 8.97 -4.39
CA LEU A 170 10.72 9.14 -3.16
C LEU A 170 9.45 9.96 -3.37
N ILE A 171 9.54 11.06 -4.14
CA ILE A 171 8.38 11.92 -4.44
C ILE A 171 7.26 11.12 -5.12
N TYR A 172 7.62 10.24 -6.06
CA TYR A 172 6.65 9.40 -6.75
C TYR A 172 5.99 8.38 -5.82
N SER A 173 6.73 7.87 -4.83
CA SER A 173 6.19 7.00 -3.79
C SER A 173 5.19 7.75 -2.90
N ILE A 174 5.54 8.96 -2.47
CA ILE A 174 4.66 9.85 -1.69
C ILE A 174 3.38 10.15 -2.47
N LEU A 175 3.50 10.53 -3.75
CA LEU A 175 2.35 10.83 -4.59
C LEU A 175 1.45 9.60 -4.79
N PHE A 176 2.03 8.43 -5.05
CA PHE A 176 1.26 7.20 -5.18
C PHE A 176 0.51 6.86 -3.89
N HIS A 177 1.19 6.97 -2.75
CA HIS A 177 0.61 6.71 -1.43
C HIS A 177 -0.52 7.69 -1.11
N ALA A 178 -0.29 8.99 -1.32
CA ALA A 178 -1.31 10.03 -1.15
C ALA A 178 -2.53 9.79 -2.04
N ILE A 179 -2.34 9.41 -3.31
CA ILE A 179 -3.45 9.08 -4.22
C ILE A 179 -4.23 7.87 -3.70
N TYR A 180 -3.52 6.80 -3.32
CA TYR A 180 -4.14 5.59 -2.78
C TYR A 180 -4.97 5.90 -1.52
N ASN A 181 -4.41 6.66 -0.57
CA ASN A 181 -5.12 7.08 0.63
C ASN A 181 -6.29 8.02 0.29
N GLY A 182 -6.11 8.96 -0.63
CA GLY A 182 -7.16 9.89 -1.06
C GLY A 182 -8.38 9.18 -1.64
N ILE A 183 -8.17 8.12 -2.43
CA ILE A 183 -9.26 7.30 -3.01
C ILE A 183 -10.08 6.60 -1.91
N ILE A 184 -9.49 6.29 -0.76
CA ILE A 184 -10.17 5.59 0.35
C ILE A 184 -10.77 6.59 1.35
N ILE A 185 -9.94 7.52 1.83
CA ILE A 185 -10.26 8.39 2.97
C ILE A 185 -11.23 9.50 2.56
N ILE A 186 -11.09 10.11 1.38
CA ILE A 186 -11.95 11.25 0.98
C ILE A 186 -13.42 10.79 0.86
N PRO A 187 -13.75 9.69 0.16
CA PRO A 187 -15.12 9.19 0.14
C PRO A 187 -15.63 8.80 1.53
N ALA A 188 -14.80 8.16 2.35
CA ALA A 188 -15.19 7.78 3.72
C ALA A 188 -15.57 9.01 4.57
N VAL A 189 -14.74 10.05 4.55
CA VAL A 189 -15.00 11.32 5.24
C VAL A 189 -16.31 11.95 4.74
N LEU A 190 -16.54 12.00 3.43
CA LEU A 190 -17.75 12.62 2.86
C LEU A 190 -19.02 11.86 3.24
N LEU A 191 -18.98 10.52 3.27
CA LEU A 191 -20.12 9.68 3.63
C LEU A 191 -20.44 9.69 5.13
N MET A 192 -19.48 10.04 5.99
CA MET A 192 -19.67 10.14 7.45
C MET A 192 -20.14 11.53 7.91
N THR A 193 -20.10 12.53 7.03
CA THR A 193 -20.55 13.90 7.32
C THR A 193 -22.02 14.18 7.00
N GLU A 194 -22.74 13.16 6.54
CA GLU A 194 -24.21 13.17 6.37
C GLU A 194 -24.91 12.48 7.54
#